data_AF-A0A956UFY8-F1
#
_entry.id   AF-A0A956UFY8-F1
#
_cell.length_a   1.000
_cell.length_b   1.000
_cell.length_c   1.000
_cell.angle_alpha   90.00
_cell.angle_beta   90.00
_cell.angle_gamma   90.00
#
_symmetry.space_group_name_H-M   'P 1'
#
loop_
_entity.id
_entity.type
_entity.pdbx_description
1 polymer ?
#
loop_
_entity_poly.entity_id
_entity_poly.type
_entity_poly.pdbx_seq_one_letter_code
_entity_poly.pdbx_strand_id
1 'polypeptide(L)' 'DAPNGFRSIGYAPEVPGAYGEYVLMGAAMLLPVEDSLPDEVAATTEPCAVGLHAVRQAGLTSRDHVVVMGAGPIGLMTLL' A
#
# COMPACT_ATOMS: atom_id res chain seq x y z
N ASP A 1 18.89 4.89 -6.69
CA ASP A 1 18.47 5.74 -5.56
C ASP A 1 17.72 6.96 -6.06
N ALA A 2 16.64 7.33 -5.36
CA ALA A 2 15.98 8.60 -5.66
C ALA A 2 16.94 9.75 -5.31
N PRO A 3 16.98 10.83 -6.10
CA PRO A 3 17.95 11.93 -5.95
C PRO A 3 17.90 12.66 -4.60
N ASN A 4 16.89 12.39 -3.76
CA ASN A 4 16.70 12.94 -2.42
C ASN A 4 17.22 12.03 -1.28
N GLY A 5 17.90 10.91 -1.59
CA GLY A 5 18.36 9.96 -0.60
C GLY A 5 17.26 9.02 -0.06
N PHE A 6 16.05 9.06 -0.63
CA PHE A 6 15.01 8.09 -0.31
C PHE A 6 15.32 6.74 -0.97
N ARG A 7 15.37 5.69 -0.16
CA ARG A 7 15.56 4.31 -0.61
C ARG A 7 14.30 3.52 -0.29
N SER A 8 13.72 2.88 -1.30
CA SER A 8 12.58 1.99 -1.11
C SER A 8 13.02 0.70 -0.41
N ILE A 9 12.22 0.23 0.54
CA ILE A 9 12.47 -1.04 1.23
C ILE A 9 12.19 -2.23 0.31
N GLY A 10 12.88 -3.36 0.52
CA GLY A 10 12.66 -4.62 -0.19
C GLY A 10 13.40 -4.78 -1.52
N TYR A 11 14.21 -3.79 -1.95
CA TYR A 11 14.89 -3.83 -3.26
C TYR A 11 16.40 -4.12 -3.20
N ALA A 12 17.00 -4.11 -2.00
CA ALA A 12 18.41 -4.41 -1.82
C ALA A 12 18.69 -4.97 -0.41
N PRO A 13 19.79 -5.73 -0.21
CA PRO A 13 20.13 -6.30 1.10
C PRO A 13 20.29 -5.26 2.21
N GLU A 14 20.72 -4.04 1.90
CA GLU A 14 20.91 -2.97 2.89
C GLU A 14 19.59 -2.27 3.28
N VAL A 15 18.51 -2.53 2.54
CA VAL A 15 17.14 -2.03 2.79
C VAL A 15 16.16 -3.19 2.66
N PRO A 16 16.20 -4.18 3.58
CA PRO A 16 15.37 -5.37 3.48
C PRO A 16 13.87 -5.03 3.56
N GLY A 17 13.04 -5.96 3.09
CA GLY A 17 11.59 -5.89 3.31
C GLY A 17 11.22 -6.21 4.77
N ALA A 18 9.93 -6.19 5.06
CA ALA A 18 9.41 -6.34 6.42
C ALA A 18 9.16 -7.80 6.86
N TYR A 19 9.66 -8.81 6.14
CA TYR A 19 9.45 -10.21 6.49
C TYR A 19 10.44 -10.67 7.57
N GLY A 20 10.17 -10.31 8.82
CA GLY A 20 10.96 -10.65 10.00
C GLY A 20 10.31 -10.14 11.28
N GLU A 21 10.84 -10.53 12.44
CA GLU A 21 10.30 -10.12 13.75
C GLU A 21 10.48 -8.62 14.01
N TYR A 22 11.48 -8.00 13.38
CA TYR A 22 11.80 -6.58 13.53
C TYR A 22 12.21 -5.98 12.19
N VAL A 23 11.83 -4.71 11.96
CA VAL A 23 12.26 -3.92 10.80
C VAL A 23 12.60 -2.49 11.24
N LEU A 24 13.73 -1.98 10.75
CA LEU A 24 14.10 -0.58 10.97
C LEU A 24 13.36 0.29 9.94
N MET A 25 12.51 1.20 10.43
CA MET A 25 11.71 2.09 9.58
C MET A 25 11.89 3.55 10.00
N GLY A 26 11.87 4.46 9.02
CA GLY A 26 11.82 5.89 9.29
C GLY A 26 10.45 6.27 9.85
N ALA A 27 10.40 7.15 10.87
CA ALA A 27 9.16 7.54 11.53
C ALA A 27 8.10 8.11 10.56
N ALA A 28 8.53 8.77 9.49
CA ALA A 28 7.63 9.31 8.45
C ALA A 28 6.91 8.24 7.61
N MET A 29 7.35 6.97 7.69
CA MET A 29 6.73 5.83 6.99
C MET A 29 5.73 5.08 7.87
N LEU A 30 5.50 5.52 9.11
CA LEU A 30 4.63 4.85 10.07
C LEU A 30 3.29 5.58 10.19
N LEU A 31 2.21 4.81 10.18
CA LEU A 31 0.86 5.28 10.49
C LEU A 31 0.41 4.62 11.80
N PRO A 32 -0.18 5.37 12.74
CA PRO A 32 -0.74 4.77 13.94
C PRO A 32 -1.94 3.89 13.55
N VAL A 33 -2.03 2.72 14.19
CA VAL A 33 -3.16 1.79 14.05
C VAL A 33 -3.85 1.72 15.39
N GLU A 34 -5.19 1.74 15.39
CA GLU A 34 -5.97 1.58 16.61
C GLU A 34 -5.91 0.13 17.10
N ASP A 35 -5.74 -0.09 18.42
CA ASP A 35 -5.64 -1.42 19.03
C ASP A 35 -6.88 -2.31 18.78
N SER A 36 -8.03 -1.71 18.44
CA SER A 36 -9.25 -2.45 18.12
C SER A 36 -9.29 -3.01 16.70
N LEU A 37 -8.39 -2.59 15.81
CA LEU A 37 -8.33 -3.08 14.44
C LEU A 37 -7.53 -4.40 14.39
N PRO A 38 -8.07 -5.50 13.83
CA PRO A 38 -7.32 -6.74 13.70
C PRO A 38 -6.06 -6.57 12.84
N ASP A 39 -4.96 -7.18 13.26
CA ASP A 39 -3.66 -7.08 12.58
C ASP A 39 -3.73 -7.54 11.12
N GLU A 40 -4.50 -8.59 10.82
CA GLU A 40 -4.66 -9.09 9.45
C GLU A 40 -5.34 -8.07 8.54
N VAL A 41 -6.23 -7.24 9.09
CA VAL A 41 -6.87 -6.14 8.35
C VAL A 41 -5.89 -4.99 8.19
N ALA A 42 -5.19 -4.60 9.25
CA ALA A 42 -4.18 -3.55 9.20
C ALA A 42 -3.06 -3.87 8.19
N ALA A 43 -2.67 -5.14 8.07
CA ALA A 43 -1.67 -5.60 7.11
C ALA A 43 -2.07 -5.37 5.63
N THR A 44 -3.37 -5.22 5.34
CA THR A 44 -3.85 -4.92 3.98
C THR A 44 -3.73 -3.44 3.58
N THR A 45 -3.18 -2.59 4.46
CA THR A 45 -3.00 -1.15 4.21
C THR A 45 -2.22 -0.88 2.91
N GLU A 46 -1.14 -1.64 2.66
CA GLU A 46 -0.33 -1.47 1.45
C GLU A 46 -1.12 -1.78 0.15
N PRO A 47 -1.73 -2.97 -0.03
CA PRO A 47 -2.48 -3.24 -1.26
C PRO A 47 -3.74 -2.38 -1.40
N CYS A 48 -4.35 -1.96 -0.28
CA CYS A 48 -5.45 -0.98 -0.29
C CYS A 48 -4.98 0.40 -0.79
N ALA A 49 -3.82 0.87 -0.33
CA ALA A 49 -3.24 2.12 -0.81
C ALA A 49 -2.94 2.10 -2.31
N VAL A 50 -2.53 0.95 -2.87
CA VAL A 50 -2.36 0.77 -4.33
C VAL A 50 -3.69 0.95 -5.07
N GLY A 51 -4.76 0.30 -4.61
CA GLY A 51 -6.09 0.43 -5.21
C GLY A 51 -6.62 1.86 -5.15
N LEU A 52 -6.52 2.50 -3.97
CA LEU A 52 -6.91 3.89 -3.77
C LEU A 52 -6.11 4.85 -4.67
N HIS A 53 -4.81 4.62 -4.84
CA HIS A 53 -3.99 5.40 -5.75
C HIS A 53 -4.47 5.26 -7.20
N ALA A 54 -4.76 4.03 -7.65
CA ALA A 54 -5.26 3.78 -9.01
C ALA A 54 -6.59 4.51 -9.28
N VAL A 55 -7.53 4.45 -8.35
CA VAL A 55 -8.82 5.17 -8.44
C VAL A 55 -8.61 6.69 -8.51
N ARG A 56 -7.73 7.24 -7.67
CA ARG A 56 -7.41 8.68 -7.69
C ARG A 56 -6.77 9.12 -9.00
N GLN A 57 -5.85 8.32 -9.53
CA GLN A 57 -5.17 8.60 -10.81
C GLN A 57 -6.11 8.51 -12.01
N ALA A 58 -7.12 7.65 -11.95
CA ALA A 58 -8.10 7.48 -13.02
C ALA A 58 -9.04 8.70 -13.17
N GLY A 59 -9.10 9.61 -12.18
CA GLY A 59 -9.88 10.84 -12.27
C GLY A 59 -11.38 10.60 -12.40
N LEU A 60 -11.87 9.49 -11.82
CA LEU A 60 -13.25 9.04 -11.94
C LEU A 60 -14.23 9.99 -11.25
N THR A 61 -15.43 10.04 -11.80
CA THR A 61 -16.60 10.72 -11.27
C THR A 61 -17.73 9.72 -10.99
N SER A 62 -18.75 10.13 -10.26
CA SER A 62 -19.93 9.28 -9.98
C SER A 62 -20.77 8.93 -11.22
N ARG A 63 -20.43 9.48 -12.39
CA ARG A 63 -21.11 9.19 -13.67
C ARG A 63 -20.39 8.15 -14.51
N ASP A 64 -19.19 7.76 -14.13
CA ASP A 64 -18.38 6.85 -14.91
C ASP A 64 -18.79 5.40 -14.68
N HIS A 65 -18.83 4.62 -15.76
CA HIS A 65 -18.96 3.18 -15.71
C HIS A 65 -17.57 2.56 -15.84
N VAL A 66 -17.15 1.82 -14.82
CA VAL A 66 -15.79 1.30 -14.71
C VAL A 66 -15.80 -0.22 -14.75
N VAL A 67 -14.80 -0.80 -15.41
CA VAL A 67 -14.54 -2.24 -15.41
C VAL A 67 -13.20 -2.49 -14.75
N VAL A 68 -13.18 -3.33 -13.72
CA VAL A 68 -11.94 -3.87 -13.13
C VAL A 68 -11.61 -5.19 -13.82
N MET A 69 -10.53 -5.19 -14.61
CA MET A 69 -10.08 -6.37 -15.34
C MET A 69 -9.18 -7.23 -14.44
N GLY A 70 -9.80 -8.19 -13.74
CA GLY A 70 -9.11 -9.17 -12.88
C GLY A 70 -9.52 -9.06 -11.41
N ALA A 71 -9.87 -10.19 -10.79
CA ALA A 71 -10.36 -10.27 -9.42
C ALA A 71 -9.32 -10.81 -8.42
N GLY A 72 -8.04 -10.47 -8.65
CA GLY A 72 -6.96 -10.74 -7.68
C GLY A 72 -6.92 -9.69 -6.56
N PRO A 73 -5.99 -9.80 -5.59
CA PRO A 73 -5.94 -8.90 -4.43
C PRO A 73 -5.97 -7.42 -4.81
N ILE A 74 -5.15 -6.97 -5.75
CA ILE A 74 -5.13 -5.56 -6.18
C ILE A 74 -6.42 -5.15 -6.89
N GLY A 75 -6.99 -6.03 -7.71
CA GLY A 75 -8.27 -5.77 -8.39
C GLY A 75 -9.41 -5.59 -7.39
N LEU A 76 -9.47 -6.44 -6.37
CA LEU A 76 -10.44 -6.33 -5.28
C LEU A 76 -10.21 -5.06 -4.44
N MET A 77 -8.96 -4.72 -4.12
CA MET A 77 -8.65 -3.48 -3.40
C MET A 77 -8.93 -2.22 -4.22
N THR A 78 -8.89 -2.30 -5.56
CA THR A 78 -9.27 -1.20 -6.46
C THR A 78 -10.80 -1.07 -6.57
N LEU A 79 -11.53 -2.17 -6.35
CA LEU A 79 -12.98 -2.21 -6.40
C LEU A 79 -13.64 -1.63 -5.14
N LEU A 80 -13.02 -1.83 -3.97
CA LEU A 80 -13.50 -1.34 -2.67
C LEU A 80 -13.31 0.18 -2.52
#